data_AF-E7A117-F1
#
_entry.id   AF-E7A117-F1
#
_cell.length_a   1.000
_cell.length_b   1.000
_cell.length_c   1.000
_cell.angle_alpha   90.00
_cell.angle_beta   90.00
_cell.angle_gamma   90.00
#
_symmetry.space_group_name_H-M   'P 1'
#
loop_
_entity.id
_entity.type
_entity.pdbx_description
1 polymer ?
#
loop_
_entity_poly.entity_id
_entity_poly.type
_entity_poly.pdbx_seq_one_letter_code
_entity_poly.pdbx_strand_id
1 'polypeptide(L)'
;MTTSKFFSFALLATTIALARGMAIEPTGAETIHLAKRGYADCLKAMFKSVLDSKPADADAAVCFSGNDYGITFQDRYSYQSAGSQDCYKKEGLIKHKNHYDCWYFLGVNDVKYNSDTGPDNLAQWFNGARCSFTYGTLSCFPS
;
A
#
# COMPACT_ATOMS: atom_id res chain seq x y z
N MET A 1 -22.93 -40.80 -59.63
CA MET A 1 -23.40 -39.43 -59.34
C MET A 1 -22.33 -38.69 -58.55
N THR A 2 -21.96 -37.51 -59.05
CA THR A 2 -21.39 -36.33 -58.36
C THR A 2 -20.02 -36.40 -57.66
N THR A 3 -19.01 -35.95 -58.39
CA THR A 3 -17.84 -35.16 -57.95
C THR A 3 -18.23 -33.78 -57.38
N SER A 4 -17.47 -33.24 -56.42
CA SER A 4 -17.29 -31.81 -56.05
C SER A 4 -16.97 -31.70 -54.55
N LYS A 5 -16.00 -30.96 -53.98
CA LYS A 5 -15.05 -29.92 -54.40
C LYS A 5 -14.03 -29.75 -53.25
N PHE A 6 -12.77 -29.43 -53.59
CA PHE A 6 -11.91 -28.32 -53.10
C PHE A 6 -12.21 -27.69 -51.72
N PHE A 7 -11.29 -27.20 -50.89
CA PHE A 7 -9.82 -27.15 -50.74
C PHE A 7 -9.61 -26.25 -49.49
N SER A 8 -8.45 -26.37 -48.85
CA SER A 8 -7.72 -25.29 -48.15
C SER A 8 -7.84 -25.04 -46.63
N PHE A 9 -6.64 -24.72 -46.11
CA PHE A 9 -6.24 -24.05 -44.87
C PHE A 9 -6.18 -24.98 -43.63
N ALA A 10 -5.04 -25.57 -43.24
CA ALA A 10 -3.72 -24.99 -42.95
C ALA A 10 -3.79 -23.79 -42.00
N LEU A 11 -3.62 -24.00 -40.69
CA LEU A 11 -2.44 -23.54 -39.94
C LEU A 11 -2.61 -23.78 -38.42
N LEU A 12 -1.54 -24.28 -37.82
CA LEU A 12 -0.97 -23.90 -36.52
C LEU A 12 -1.91 -23.55 -35.35
N ALA A 13 -1.87 -24.41 -34.33
CA ALA A 13 -1.78 -23.94 -32.95
C ALA A 13 -0.86 -24.87 -32.15
N THR A 14 0.40 -24.96 -32.58
CA THR A 14 1.49 -25.31 -31.68
C THR A 14 1.64 -24.22 -30.61
N THR A 15 1.89 -24.68 -29.38
CA THR A 15 2.43 -23.95 -28.22
C THR A 15 1.55 -22.88 -27.57
N ILE A 16 0.90 -23.22 -26.44
CA ILE A 16 1.07 -22.47 -25.17
C ILE A 16 1.00 -23.46 -24.00
N ALA A 17 2.07 -24.21 -23.79
CA ALA A 17 2.39 -24.79 -22.48
C ALA A 17 3.62 -24.06 -21.94
N LEU A 18 3.45 -22.78 -21.61
CA LEU A 18 4.33 -22.04 -20.71
C LEU A 18 3.49 -21.60 -19.52
N ALA A 19 3.05 -22.60 -18.77
CA ALA A 19 2.45 -22.46 -17.45
C ALA A 19 3.55 -22.13 -16.41
N ARG A 20 4.26 -21.01 -16.58
CA ARG A 20 5.04 -20.30 -15.54
C ARG A 20 5.24 -18.86 -16.02
N GLY A 21 4.32 -17.97 -15.70
CA GLY A 21 4.53 -16.52 -15.85
C GLY A 21 3.38 -15.71 -16.45
N MET A 22 2.37 -16.33 -17.04
CA MET A 22 1.18 -15.61 -17.51
C MET A 22 0.12 -15.61 -16.42
N ALA A 23 0.10 -14.50 -15.67
CA ALA A 23 -1.02 -14.12 -14.83
C ALA A 23 -2.31 -14.28 -15.65
N ILE A 24 -3.24 -15.06 -15.11
CA ILE A 24 -4.60 -15.17 -15.61
C ILE A 24 -5.16 -13.74 -15.64
N GLU A 25 -5.32 -13.19 -16.84
CA GLU A 25 -5.98 -11.89 -17.03
C GLU A 25 -7.46 -12.07 -16.65
N PRO A 26 -7.98 -11.34 -15.65
CA PRO A 26 -9.42 -11.34 -15.40
C PRO A 26 -10.10 -10.58 -16.54
N THR A 27 -10.94 -11.30 -17.26
CA THR A 27 -11.76 -10.81 -18.36
C THR A 27 -12.71 -9.68 -17.89
N GLY A 28 -12.53 -8.50 -18.46
CA GLY A 28 -13.63 -7.76 -19.09
C GLY A 28 -14.35 -6.67 -18.29
N ALA A 29 -14.36 -6.67 -16.96
CA ALA A 29 -15.06 -5.60 -16.21
C ALA A 29 -14.51 -5.32 -14.80
N GLU A 30 -14.04 -6.34 -14.08
CA GLU A 30 -13.49 -6.16 -12.72
C GLU A 30 -12.10 -5.50 -12.70
N THR A 31 -11.34 -5.59 -13.81
CA THR A 31 -9.98 -5.04 -13.92
C THR A 31 -9.94 -3.52 -14.05
N ILE A 32 -11.01 -2.86 -14.50
CA ILE A 32 -11.03 -1.39 -14.63
C ILE A 32 -11.14 -0.73 -13.25
N HIS A 33 -11.79 -1.37 -12.28
CA HIS A 33 -11.86 -0.87 -10.90
C HIS A 33 -10.60 -1.18 -10.08
N LEU A 34 -9.85 -2.25 -10.39
CA LEU A 34 -8.57 -2.55 -9.74
C LEU A 34 -7.37 -1.80 -10.35
N ALA A 35 -7.40 -1.45 -11.63
CA ALA A 35 -6.30 -0.76 -12.32
C ALA A 35 -6.11 0.72 -11.91
N LYS A 36 -6.99 1.27 -11.06
CA LYS A 36 -7.00 2.69 -10.70
C LYS A 36 -6.85 3.01 -9.22
N ARG A 37 -6.57 2.04 -8.34
CA ARG A 37 -6.21 2.41 -6.97
C ARG A 37 -4.77 2.92 -6.96
N GLY A 38 -4.63 4.24 -6.90
CA GLY A 38 -3.32 4.86 -6.69
C GLY A 38 -2.72 4.45 -5.34
N TYR A 39 -1.47 4.80 -5.10
CA TYR A 39 -0.83 4.53 -3.80
C TYR A 39 -1.63 5.16 -2.65
N ALA A 40 -2.12 6.40 -2.81
CA ALA A 40 -3.02 7.04 -1.85
C ALA A 40 -4.28 6.21 -1.52
N ASP A 41 -4.95 5.59 -2.49
CA ASP A 41 -6.16 4.80 -2.23
C ASP A 41 -5.83 3.51 -1.46
N CYS A 42 -4.72 2.86 -1.83
CA CYS A 42 -4.25 1.67 -1.14
C CYS A 42 -3.82 2.01 0.30
N LEU A 43 -3.05 3.08 0.46
CA LEU A 43 -2.63 3.61 1.76
C LEU A 43 -3.84 3.95 2.63
N LYS A 44 -4.85 4.61 2.08
CA LYS A 44 -6.08 4.95 2.81
C LYS A 44 -6.84 3.70 3.27
N ALA A 45 -6.95 2.69 2.42
CA ALA A 45 -7.61 1.43 2.79
C ALA A 45 -6.84 0.65 3.87
N MET A 46 -5.52 0.57 3.73
CA MET A 46 -4.63 -0.03 4.74
C MET A 46 -4.72 0.74 6.07
N PHE A 47 -4.59 2.06 6.01
CA PHE A 47 -4.62 2.91 7.20
C PHE A 47 -5.96 2.84 7.93
N LYS A 48 -7.07 2.65 7.21
CA LYS A 48 -8.36 2.37 7.84
C LYS A 48 -8.32 1.12 8.73
N SER A 49 -7.70 0.02 8.27
CA SER A 49 -7.57 -1.20 9.08
C SER A 49 -6.71 -0.98 10.32
N VAL A 50 -5.64 -0.19 10.18
CA VAL A 50 -4.75 0.21 11.29
C VAL A 50 -5.52 1.05 12.31
N LEU A 51 -6.32 2.02 11.85
CA LEU A 51 -7.18 2.81 12.74
C LEU A 51 -8.22 1.98 13.48
N ASP A 52 -8.91 1.09 12.76
CA ASP A 52 -9.96 0.25 13.33
C ASP A 52 -9.40 -0.72 14.39
N SER A 53 -8.11 -1.06 14.31
CA SER A 53 -7.42 -1.99 15.21
C SER A 53 -6.51 -1.30 16.23
N LYS A 54 -6.51 0.04 16.30
CA LYS A 54 -5.57 0.77 17.17
C LYS A 54 -5.85 0.46 18.66
N PRO A 55 -4.82 0.38 19.51
CA PRO A 55 -4.99 0.29 20.95
C PRO A 55 -5.79 1.47 21.54
N ALA A 56 -6.59 1.21 22.57
CA ALA A 56 -7.47 2.23 23.16
C ALA A 56 -6.67 3.45 23.69
N ASP A 57 -5.48 3.20 24.23
CA ASP A 57 -4.55 4.19 24.77
C ASP A 57 -3.68 4.89 23.72
N ALA A 58 -3.67 4.41 22.46
CA ALA A 58 -2.84 4.97 21.41
C ALA A 58 -3.11 6.46 21.15
N ASP A 59 -2.02 7.22 21.16
CA ASP A 59 -1.89 8.65 20.90
C ASP A 59 -1.84 9.01 19.43
N ALA A 60 -1.21 8.14 18.64
CA ALA A 60 -1.18 8.27 17.20
C ALA A 60 -1.17 6.91 16.53
N ALA A 61 -1.59 6.90 15.27
CA ALA A 61 -1.44 5.80 14.35
C ALA A 61 -0.88 6.36 13.05
N VAL A 62 0.15 5.72 12.50
CA VAL A 62 0.87 6.18 11.31
C VAL A 62 1.07 4.99 10.38
N CYS A 63 0.96 5.25 9.08
CA CYS A 63 1.51 4.42 8.02
C CYS A 63 2.33 5.30 7.07
N PHE A 64 3.58 4.92 6.81
CA PHE A 64 4.52 5.72 6.03
C PHE A 64 5.35 4.87 5.07
N SER A 65 5.59 5.36 3.85
CA SER A 65 6.42 4.69 2.82
C SER A 65 7.66 5.47 2.39
N GLY A 66 8.27 6.23 3.29
CA GLY A 66 9.51 6.93 3.01
C GLY A 66 10.75 6.11 3.36
N ASN A 67 11.82 6.32 2.60
CA ASN A 67 13.10 5.65 2.81
C ASN A 67 13.92 6.26 3.98
N ASP A 68 13.47 7.40 4.51
CA ASP A 68 14.17 8.11 5.59
C ASP A 68 13.16 8.74 6.56
N TYR A 69 13.14 8.18 7.77
CA TYR A 69 12.45 8.70 8.94
C TYR A 69 13.21 8.30 10.20
N GLY A 70 13.09 9.12 11.25
CA GLY A 70 13.66 8.84 12.57
C GLY A 70 12.57 8.86 13.63
N ILE A 71 12.43 7.76 14.37
CA ILE A 71 11.54 7.68 15.54
C ILE A 71 12.39 7.79 16.80
N THR A 72 12.07 8.74 17.66
CA THR A 72 12.61 8.88 19.01
C THR A 72 11.49 8.56 20.00
N PHE A 73 11.78 7.75 21.00
CA PHE A 73 10.83 7.35 22.03
C PHE A 73 11.48 7.38 23.39
N GLN A 74 10.71 7.78 24.42
CA GLN A 74 11.23 7.85 25.79
C GLN A 74 11.46 6.46 26.38
N ASP A 75 10.60 5.50 26.04
CA ASP A 75 10.71 4.11 26.44
C ASP A 75 10.26 3.18 25.31
N ARG A 76 10.65 1.90 25.36
CA ARG A 76 10.34 0.94 24.29
C ARG A 76 8.85 0.57 24.19
N TYR A 77 8.04 0.93 25.18
CA TYR A 77 6.61 0.63 25.25
C TYR A 77 5.75 1.79 24.75
N SER A 78 6.32 2.98 24.55
CA SER A 78 5.64 4.11 23.92
C SER A 78 5.48 3.93 22.40
N TYR A 79 5.98 2.84 21.83
CA TYR A 79 5.92 2.49 20.42
C TYR A 79 5.43 1.04 20.22
N GLN A 80 4.57 0.83 19.23
CA GLN A 80 4.14 -0.50 18.82
C GLN A 80 4.06 -0.61 17.30
N SER A 81 4.68 -1.61 16.70
CA SER A 81 4.49 -1.91 15.27
C SER A 81 3.08 -2.47 15.02
N ALA A 82 2.41 -1.94 13.99
CA ALA A 82 1.15 -2.47 13.46
C ALA A 82 1.38 -3.45 12.28
N GLY A 83 2.63 -3.59 11.82
CA GLY A 83 3.04 -4.38 10.67
C GLY A 83 3.41 -3.52 9.46
N SER A 84 3.77 -4.19 8.38
CA SER A 84 4.15 -3.55 7.11
C SER A 84 3.39 -4.18 5.94
N GLN A 85 3.07 -3.39 4.93
CA GLN A 85 2.32 -3.85 3.77
C GLN A 85 2.77 -3.15 2.48
N ASP A 86 2.72 -3.90 1.39
CA ASP A 86 3.02 -3.38 0.06
C ASP A 86 1.76 -2.95 -0.69
N CYS A 87 1.79 -1.75 -1.26
CA CYS A 87 0.87 -1.35 -2.30
C CYS A 87 1.55 -1.45 -3.67
N TYR A 88 0.77 -1.78 -4.69
CA TYR A 88 1.27 -1.89 -6.04
C TYR A 88 0.44 -1.03 -6.99
N LYS A 89 1.12 -0.32 -7.88
CA LYS A 89 0.51 0.45 -8.96
C LYS A 89 1.02 -0.08 -10.30
N LYS A 90 0.12 -0.27 -11.26
CA LYS A 90 0.47 -0.65 -12.64
C LYS A 90 0.41 0.61 -13.51
N GLU A 91 1.55 0.98 -14.08
CA GLU A 91 1.65 2.08 -15.05
C GLU A 91 2.13 1.49 -16.38
N GLY A 92 1.20 1.38 -17.33
CA GLY A 92 1.45 0.65 -18.58
C GLY A 92 1.79 -0.82 -18.33
N LEU A 93 2.98 -1.24 -18.75
CA LEU A 93 3.49 -2.61 -18.59
C LEU A 93 4.35 -2.79 -17.32
N ILE A 94 4.65 -1.72 -16.60
CA ILE A 94 5.54 -1.75 -15.43
C ILE A 94 4.69 -1.77 -14.15
N LYS A 95 5.04 -2.68 -13.24
CA LYS A 95 4.45 -2.75 -11.89
C LYS A 95 5.42 -2.09 -10.92
N HIS A 96 4.95 -1.01 -10.29
CA HIS A 96 5.67 -0.32 -9.23
C HIS A 96 5.16 -0.80 -7.87
N LYS A 97 6.06 -0.81 -6.87
CA LYS A 97 5.78 -1.19 -5.49
C LYS A 97 6.06 0.02 -4.59
N ASN A 98 5.18 0.25 -3.61
CA ASN A 98 5.43 1.15 -2.49
C ASN A 98 5.24 0.37 -1.19
N HIS A 99 6.24 0.40 -0.31
CA HIS A 99 6.24 -0.36 0.95
C HIS A 99 5.91 0.58 2.10
N TYR A 100 4.90 0.24 2.90
CA TYR A 100 4.51 1.02 4.05
C TYR A 100 4.81 0.28 5.33
N ASP A 101 5.43 0.99 6.26
CA ASP A 101 5.52 0.60 7.66
C ASP A 101 4.44 1.32 8.45
N CYS A 102 3.73 0.58 9.30
CA CYS A 102 2.68 1.13 10.14
C CYS A 102 2.98 0.90 11.62
N TRP A 103 2.65 1.89 12.45
CA TRP A 103 2.90 1.85 13.88
C TRP A 103 1.92 2.71 14.67
N TYR A 104 1.88 2.45 15.97
CA TYR A 104 1.16 3.22 16.97
C TYR A 104 2.15 3.90 17.91
N PHE A 105 1.83 5.12 18.33
CA PHE A 105 2.45 5.75 19.48
C PHE A 105 1.51 5.65 20.67
N LEU A 106 2.03 5.21 21.80
CA LEU A 106 1.30 4.94 23.05
C LEU A 106 1.74 5.88 24.20
N GLY A 107 2.49 6.95 23.87
CA GLY A 107 3.01 7.90 24.84
C GLY A 107 3.94 8.93 24.21
N VAL A 108 5.01 9.31 24.92
CA VAL A 108 5.95 10.35 24.50
C VAL A 108 6.86 9.85 23.39
N ASN A 109 6.65 10.38 22.18
CA ASN A 109 7.40 9.99 20.98
C ASN A 109 7.50 11.16 20.01
N ASP A 110 8.58 11.17 19.23
CA ASP A 110 8.72 12.01 18.05
C ASP A 110 9.01 11.13 16.85
N VAL A 111 8.33 11.38 15.73
CA VAL A 111 8.78 10.91 14.42
C VAL A 111 9.02 12.07 13.50
N LYS A 112 10.24 12.13 12.98
CA LYS A 112 10.65 13.07 11.95
C LYS A 112 10.70 12.35 10.61
N TYR A 113 9.90 12.83 9.67
CA TYR A 113 9.94 12.37 8.29
C TYR A 113 10.94 13.22 7.51
N ASN A 114 12.01 12.59 7.01
CA ASN A 114 13.03 13.26 6.19
C ASN A 114 12.80 13.03 4.68
N SER A 115 11.63 12.52 4.32
CA SER A 115 11.22 12.20 2.96
C SER A 115 9.79 12.69 2.70
N ASP A 116 9.29 12.51 1.48
CA ASP A 116 7.99 13.03 1.05
C ASP A 116 6.84 12.51 1.93
N THR A 117 6.09 13.44 2.52
CA THR A 117 4.91 13.19 3.35
C THR A 117 3.61 13.44 2.59
N GLY A 118 3.67 13.46 1.25
CA GLY A 118 2.52 13.57 0.39
C GLY A 118 1.46 12.47 0.59
N PRO A 119 0.27 12.64 -0.02
CA PRO A 119 -0.87 11.75 0.18
C PRO A 119 -0.65 10.31 -0.29
N ASP A 120 0.36 10.07 -1.11
CA ASP A 120 0.77 8.73 -1.52
C ASP A 120 1.70 8.05 -0.49
N ASN A 121 2.30 8.80 0.44
CA ASN A 121 3.38 8.29 1.28
C ASN A 121 3.07 8.32 2.77
N LEU A 122 2.17 9.20 3.23
CA LEU A 122 1.82 9.33 4.64
C LEU A 122 0.31 9.30 4.87
N ALA A 123 -0.13 8.41 5.76
CA ALA A 123 -1.43 8.47 6.39
C ALA A 123 -1.27 8.40 7.90
N GLN A 124 -1.90 9.32 8.61
CA GLN A 124 -1.78 9.41 10.05
C GLN A 124 -3.04 9.93 10.72
N TRP A 125 -3.20 9.55 11.98
CA TRP A 125 -4.17 10.05 12.94
C TRP A 125 -3.40 10.31 14.21
N PHE A 126 -3.79 11.36 14.93
CA PHE A 126 -3.22 11.66 16.22
C PHE A 126 -4.26 12.36 17.09
N ASN A 127 -4.14 12.16 18.41
CA ASN A 127 -4.93 12.87 19.39
C ASN A 127 -4.38 14.30 19.53
N GLY A 128 -5.11 15.30 19.03
CA GLY A 128 -4.68 16.70 19.05
C GLY A 128 -4.47 17.31 20.45
N ALA A 129 -4.96 16.68 21.52
CA ALA A 129 -4.66 17.11 22.88
C ALA A 129 -3.30 16.60 23.40
N ARG A 130 -2.79 15.50 22.81
CA ARG A 130 -1.56 14.83 23.25
C ARG A 130 -0.47 14.81 22.19
N CYS A 131 -0.77 15.19 20.95
CA CYS A 131 0.19 15.24 19.86
C CYS A 131 -0.01 16.45 18.95
N SER A 132 1.05 16.86 18.27
CA SER A 132 1.04 17.88 17.23
C SER A 132 1.88 17.44 16.03
N PHE A 133 1.47 17.88 14.83
CA PHE A 133 2.22 17.69 13.60
C PHE A 133 2.71 19.04 13.08
N THR A 134 4.02 19.21 12.99
CA THR A 134 4.64 20.49 12.61
C THR A 134 5.92 20.25 11.82
N TYR A 135 6.04 20.90 10.65
CA TYR A 135 7.21 20.82 9.76
C TYR A 135 7.72 19.39 9.49
N GLY A 136 6.82 18.44 9.21
CA GLY A 136 7.21 17.05 8.92
C GLY A 136 7.62 16.24 10.16
N THR A 137 7.32 16.73 11.36
CA THR A 137 7.51 15.98 12.62
C THR A 137 6.18 15.81 13.31
N LEU A 138 5.85 14.57 13.71
CA LEU A 138 4.76 14.26 14.62
C LEU A 138 5.34 14.04 16.01
N SER A 139 4.93 14.87 16.96
CA SER A 139 5.36 14.85 18.36
C SER A 139 4.19 14.52 19.26
N CYS A 140 4.38 13.60 20.20
CA CYS A 140 3.41 13.22 21.21
C CYS A 140 4.00 13.45 22.61
N PHE A 141 3.16 13.90 23.54
CA PHE A 141 3.53 14.45 24.84
C PHE A 141 2.86 13.65 25.96
N PRO A 142 3.37 13.72 27.20
CA PRO A 142 2.73 13.05 28.32
C PRO A 142 1.33 13.61 28.55
N SER A 143 0.39 12.70 28.87
CA SER A 143 -0.99 13.00 29.23
C SER A 143 -1.12 13.71 30.57
#